data_AF-A0A2W4QQZ4-F1
#
_entry.id   AF-A0A2W4QQZ4-F1
#
_cell.length_a   1.000
_cell.length_b   1.000
_cell.length_c   1.000
_cell.angle_alpha   90.00
_cell.angle_beta   90.00
_cell.angle_gamma   90.00
#
_symmetry.space_group_name_H-M   'P 1'
#
loop_
_entity.id
_entity.type
_entity.pdbx_description
1 polymer ?
#
loop_
_entity_poly.entity_id
_entity_poly.type
_entity_poly.pdbx_seq_one_letter_code
_entity_poly.pdbx_strand_id
1 'polypeptide(L)'
;MGVRKALEEARGAEFEQLWLEGMIRHHQGAIDMALEQQQRQFESGRRPFGIDVLLDDILSAQRAEIAQMREWLAQWRPGAGSH
;
A
#
# COMPACT_ATOMS: atom_id res chain seq x y z
N MET A 1 -7.14 18.44 -8.47
CA MET A 1 -7.07 18.64 -7.00
C MET A 1 -6.37 17.43 -6.42
N GLY A 2 -5.33 17.60 -5.60
CA GLY A 2 -4.50 16.48 -5.14
C GLY A 2 -5.15 15.66 -4.03
N VAL A 3 -4.96 14.34 -4.05
CA VAL A 3 -5.47 13.38 -3.04
C VAL A 3 -5.18 13.82 -1.61
N ARG A 4 -4.03 14.45 -1.36
CA ARG A 4 -3.65 15.00 -0.05
C ARG A 4 -4.64 16.04 0.47
N LYS A 5 -5.07 16.96 -0.40
CA LYS A 5 -6.03 18.01 -0.04
C LYS A 5 -7.41 17.41 0.27
N ALA A 6 -7.84 16.43 -0.53
CA ALA A 6 -9.10 15.72 -0.27
C ALA A 6 -9.06 14.97 1.07
N LEU A 7 -7.91 14.38 1.43
CA LEU A 7 -7.71 13.72 2.71
C LEU A 7 -7.76 14.70 3.89
N GLU A 8 -7.16 15.88 3.75
CA GLU A 8 -7.15 16.94 4.78
C GLU A 8 -8.55 17.50 5.05
N GLU A 9 -9.44 17.48 4.05
CA GLU A 9 -10.80 18.01 4.12
C GLU A 9 -11.83 16.96 4.57
N ALA A 10 -11.59 15.68 4.28
CA ALA A 10 -12.50 14.59 4.61
C ALA A 10 -12.61 14.31 6.12
N ARG A 11 -13.76 13.79 6.56
CA ARG A 11 -14.03 13.45 7.97
C ARG A 11 -14.76 12.11 8.07
N GLY A 12 -14.60 11.43 9.21
CA GLY A 12 -15.28 10.17 9.52
C GLY A 12 -15.14 9.13 8.39
N ALA A 13 -16.27 8.55 7.98
CA ALA A 13 -16.33 7.54 6.94
C ALA A 13 -15.66 7.95 5.60
N GLU A 14 -15.77 9.22 5.19
CA GLU A 14 -15.14 9.69 3.95
C GLU A 14 -13.61 9.71 4.07
N PHE A 15 -13.10 10.10 5.24
CA PHE A 15 -11.66 10.09 5.51
C PHE A 15 -11.11 8.66 5.47
N GLU A 16 -11.79 7.71 6.14
CA GLU A 16 -11.37 6.31 6.21
C GLU A 16 -11.31 5.67 4.82
N GLN A 17 -12.31 5.91 3.98
CA GLN A 17 -12.30 5.43 2.60
C GLN A 17 -11.15 6.03 1.79
N LEU A 18 -11.00 7.36 1.80
CA LEU A 18 -9.92 8.03 1.06
C LEU A 18 -8.52 7.63 1.55
N TRP A 19 -8.39 7.38 2.86
CA TRP A 19 -7.16 6.89 3.46
C TRP A 19 -6.82 5.48 2.99
N LEU A 20 -7.79 4.55 3.00
CA LEU A 20 -7.59 3.18 2.49
C LEU A 20 -7.22 3.17 1.00
N GLU A 21 -7.92 3.93 0.17
CA GLU A 21 -7.58 4.06 -1.25
C GLU A 21 -6.17 4.66 -1.45
N GLY A 22 -5.79 5.61 -0.60
CA GLY A 22 -4.44 6.18 -0.56
C GLY A 22 -3.38 5.16 -0.19
N MET A 23 -3.62 4.34 0.83
CA MET A 23 -2.72 3.30 1.30
C MET A 23 -2.57 2.17 0.27
N ILE A 24 -3.64 1.74 -0.40
CA ILE A 24 -3.50 0.78 -1.50
C ILE A 24 -2.53 1.29 -2.57
N ARG A 25 -2.64 2.56 -2.97
CA ARG A 25 -1.70 3.16 -3.96
C ARG A 25 -0.29 3.28 -3.43
N HIS A 26 -0.12 3.70 -2.17
CA HIS A 26 1.19 3.79 -1.52
C HIS A 26 1.88 2.41 -1.48
N HIS A 27 1.13 1.37 -1.09
CA HIS A 27 1.65 0.02 -0.99
C HIS A 27 2.00 -0.57 -2.36
N GLN A 28 1.19 -0.29 -3.38
CA GLN A 28 1.52 -0.68 -4.76
C GLN A 28 2.84 -0.05 -5.22
N GLY A 29 3.08 1.22 -4.90
CA GLY A 29 4.35 1.89 -5.19
C GLY A 29 5.55 1.21 -4.49
N ALA A 30 5.40 0.78 -3.25
CA ALA A 30 6.44 0.05 -2.53
C ALA A 30 6.74 -1.32 -3.16
N ILE A 31 5.71 -2.05 -3.61
CA ILE A 31 5.86 -3.31 -4.36
C ILE A 31 6.62 -3.07 -5.66
N ASP A 32 6.25 -2.05 -6.44
CA ASP A 32 6.89 -1.75 -7.71
C ASP A 32 8.39 -1.43 -7.51
N MET A 33 8.72 -0.62 -6.49
CA MET A 33 10.11 -0.32 -6.11
C MET A 33 10.89 -1.57 -5.68
N ALA A 34 10.25 -2.49 -4.94
CA ALA A 34 10.88 -3.72 -4.50
C ALA A 34 11.18 -4.65 -5.69
N LEU A 35 10.26 -4.77 -6.64
CA LEU A 35 10.44 -5.54 -7.87
C LEU A 35 11.55 -4.95 -8.75
N GLU A 36 11.58 -3.63 -8.92
CA GLU A 36 12.68 -2.96 -9.63
C GLU A 36 14.03 -3.21 -8.96
N GLN A 37 14.07 -3.19 -7.62
CA GLN A 37 15.31 -3.51 -6.91
C GLN A 37 15.70 -4.98 -7.17
N GLN A 38 14.79 -5.95 -7.10
CA GLN A 38 15.11 -7.35 -7.44
C GLN A 38 15.68 -7.47 -8.87
N GLN A 39 15.10 -6.75 -9.84
CA GLN A 39 15.59 -6.73 -11.21
C GLN A 39 17.03 -6.16 -11.30
N ARG A 40 17.31 -5.03 -10.63
CA ARG A 40 18.67 -4.45 -10.57
C ARG A 40 19.69 -5.41 -9.96
N GLN A 41 19.28 -6.19 -8.94
CA GLN A 41 20.12 -7.18 -8.28
C GLN A 41 20.45 -8.35 -9.21
N PHE A 42 19.48 -8.77 -10.03
CA PHE A 42 19.67 -9.80 -11.05
C PHE A 42 20.63 -9.31 -12.15
N GLU A 43 20.41 -8.11 -12.69
CA GLU A 43 21.23 -7.56 -13.79
C GLU A 43 22.67 -7.24 -13.38
N SER A 44 22.85 -6.67 -12.19
CA SER A 44 24.17 -6.25 -11.72
C SER A 44 24.98 -7.38 -11.08
N GLY A 45 24.32 -8.50 -10.73
CA GLY A 45 24.90 -9.58 -9.92
C GLY A 45 25.30 -9.16 -8.50
N ARG A 46 25.07 -7.90 -8.10
CA ARG A 46 25.42 -7.39 -6.77
C ARG A 46 24.26 -7.59 -5.83
N ARG A 47 24.49 -8.37 -4.76
CA ARG A 47 23.53 -8.62 -3.69
C ARG A 47 24.08 -8.22 -2.32
N PRO A 48 23.83 -6.98 -1.84
CA PRO A 48 24.10 -6.61 -0.46
C PRO A 48 23.47 -7.61 0.52
N PHE A 49 24.16 -7.90 1.61
CA PHE A 49 23.68 -8.86 2.60
C PHE A 49 22.29 -8.46 3.15
N GLY A 50 21.34 -9.39 3.13
CA GLY A 50 19.99 -9.22 3.67
C GLY A 50 19.00 -8.45 2.80
N ILE A 51 19.41 -7.99 1.61
CA ILE A 51 18.51 -7.24 0.72
C ILE A 51 17.39 -8.11 0.15
N ASP A 52 17.67 -9.38 -0.10
CA ASP A 52 16.71 -10.36 -0.61
C ASP A 52 15.58 -10.60 0.40
N VAL A 53 15.94 -10.85 1.66
CA VAL A 53 14.98 -11.03 2.76
C VAL A 53 14.10 -9.77 2.91
N LEU A 54 14.70 -8.58 2.91
CA LEU A 54 13.95 -7.33 3.01
C LEU A 54 12.95 -7.15 1.86
N LEU A 55 13.37 -7.43 0.63
CA LEU A 55 12.50 -7.30 -0.54
C LEU A 55 11.35 -8.29 -0.50
N ASP A 56 11.62 -9.54 -0.10
CA ASP A 56 10.59 -10.58 0.01
C ASP A 56 9.59 -10.25 1.13
N ASP A 57 10.06 -9.73 2.27
CA ASP A 57 9.21 -9.28 3.37
C ASP A 57 8.29 -8.12 2.93
N ILE A 58 8.83 -7.12 2.23
CA ILE A 58 8.04 -6.01 1.68
C ILE A 58 6.98 -6.55 0.72
N LEU A 59 7.36 -7.41 -0.23
CA LEU A 59 6.43 -7.96 -1.22
C LEU A 59 5.31 -8.78 -0.55
N SER A 60 5.66 -9.62 0.42
CA SER A 60 4.71 -10.46 1.13
C SER A 60 3.73 -9.63 1.96
N ALA A 61 4.25 -8.76 2.84
CA ALA A 61 3.44 -7.95 3.74
C ALA A 61 2.51 -7.02 2.96
N GLN A 62 3.05 -6.28 1.99
CA GLN A 62 2.29 -5.24 1.32
C GLN A 62 1.22 -5.80 0.37
N ARG A 63 1.43 -7.00 -0.20
CA ARG A 63 0.37 -7.71 -0.94
C ARG A 63 -0.75 -8.16 -0.01
N ALA A 64 -0.41 -8.69 1.17
CA ALA A 64 -1.42 -9.09 2.16
C ALA A 64 -2.23 -7.89 2.67
N GLU A 65 -1.56 -6.77 2.95
CA GLU A 65 -2.20 -5.52 3.38
C GLU A 65 -3.10 -4.94 2.28
N ILE A 66 -2.67 -4.94 1.01
CA ILE A 66 -3.52 -4.52 -0.11
C ILE A 66 -4.77 -5.41 -0.21
N ALA A 67 -4.63 -6.73 -0.09
CA ALA A 67 -5.77 -7.64 -0.13
C ALA A 67 -6.75 -7.33 1.02
N GLN A 68 -6.23 -7.11 2.22
CA GLN A 68 -7.03 -6.76 3.38
C GLN A 68 -7.77 -5.42 3.23
N MET A 69 -7.08 -4.39 2.73
CA MET A 69 -7.69 -3.07 2.50
C MET A 69 -8.75 -3.10 1.39
N ARG A 70 -8.54 -3.90 0.33
CA ARG A 70 -9.54 -4.11 -0.72
C ARG A 70 -10.78 -4.81 -0.18
N GLU A 71 -10.59 -5.78 0.71
CA GLU A 71 -11.70 -6.45 1.40
C GLU A 71 -12.50 -5.46 2.26
N TRP A 72 -11.82 -4.62 3.05
CA TRP A 72 -12.48 -3.57 3.83
C TRP A 72 -13.26 -2.58 2.95
N LEU A 73 -12.70 -2.16 1.81
CA LEU A 73 -13.38 -1.30 0.85
C LEU A 73 -14.59 -1.99 0.20
N ALA A 74 -14.52 -3.30 -0.07
CA ALA A 74 -15.63 -4.06 -0.63
C ALA A 74 -16.78 -4.23 0.37
N GLN A 75 -16.46 -4.38 1.66
CA GLN A 75 -17.43 -4.46 2.75
C GLN A 75 -17.95 -3.09 3.21
N TRP A 76 -17.37 -2.01 2.70
CA TRP A 76 -17.64 -0.65 3.16
C TRP A 76 -19.11 -0.25 2.95
N ARG A 77 -19.84 -0.07 4.06
CA ARG A 77 -21.16 0.58 4.08
C ARG A 77 -21.02 1.95 4.74
N PRO A 78 -21.26 3.06 4.01
CA PRO A 78 -21.28 4.38 4.63
C PRO A 78 -22.34 4.42 5.75
N GLY A 79 -21.92 4.72 6.99
CA GLY A 79 -22.81 4.86 8.15
C GLY A 79 -22.77 3.74 9.20
N ALA A 80 -21.95 2.70 9.05
CA ALA A 80 -21.82 1.62 10.05
C ALA A 80 -20.76 1.89 11.15
N GLY A 81 -19.95 2.95 11.01
CA GLY A 81 -18.81 3.25 11.89
C GLY A 81 -18.93 4.56 12.66
N SER A 82 -20.13 5.07 12.96
CA SER A 82 -20.27 6.21 13.88
C SER A 82 -20.27 5.72 15.33
N HIS A 83 -19.09 5.62 15.93
CA HIS A 83 -18.91 5.65 17.37
C HIS A 83 -17.92 6.74 17.76
#